data_AF-A0A3M2B2P1-F1
#
_entry.id   AF-A0A3M2B2P1-F1
#
_cell.length_a   1.000
_cell.length_b   1.000
_cell.length_c   1.000
_cell.angle_alpha   90.00
_cell.angle_beta   90.00
_cell.angle_gamma   90.00
#
_symmetry.space_group_name_H-M   'P 1'
#
loop_
_entity.id
_entity.type
_entity.pdbx_description
1 polymer ?
#
loop_
_entity_poly.entity_id
_entity_poly.type
_entity_poly.pdbx_seq_one_letter_code
_entity_poly.pdbx_strand_id
1 'polypeptide(L)'
;MRDVCKSLEPLLHDYAEGWLAESQQAEVLRHLQHCPACREKLQAWERVGLALRGLPRLPAPARVRAPIADSEPRVALRLALALCLPAAMLVAVYGSQFQPPALEQIAPYAPLHTLAERTQEGLSLLWSWIRGIV
;
A
#
# COMPACT_ATOMS: atom_id res chain seq x y z
N MET A 1 -34.49 -7.98 -5.02
CA MET A 1 -33.52 -7.83 -6.15
C MET A 1 -32.94 -6.43 -6.24
N ARG A 2 -33.73 -5.35 -6.20
CA ARG A 2 -33.22 -3.95 -6.28
C ARG A 2 -32.17 -3.60 -5.20
N ASP A 3 -32.33 -4.10 -3.98
CA ASP A 3 -31.42 -3.76 -2.87
C ASP A 3 -30.03 -4.39 -3.04
N VAL A 4 -29.97 -5.61 -3.58
CA VAL A 4 -28.72 -6.31 -3.90
C VAL A 4 -27.96 -5.60 -5.03
N CYS A 5 -28.68 -5.08 -6.04
CA CYS A 5 -28.05 -4.29 -7.10
C CYS A 5 -27.41 -3.01 -6.55
N LYS A 6 -28.07 -2.34 -5.60
CA LYS A 6 -27.55 -1.13 -4.96
C LYS A 6 -26.31 -1.42 -4.12
N SER A 7 -26.30 -2.50 -3.36
CA SER A 7 -25.14 -2.87 -2.54
C SER A 7 -23.93 -3.31 -3.37
N LEU A 8 -24.16 -3.87 -4.56
CA LEU A 8 -23.10 -4.28 -5.49
C LEU A 8 -22.55 -3.14 -6.34
N GLU A 9 -23.17 -1.96 -6.34
CA GLU A 9 -22.77 -0.86 -7.21
C GLU A 9 -21.32 -0.39 -7.02
N PRO A 10 -20.79 -0.24 -5.78
CA PRO A 10 -19.37 0.07 -5.57
C PRO A 10 -18.46 -1.04 -6.12
N LEU A 11 -18.81 -2.31 -5.84
CA LEU A 11 -18.05 -3.47 -6.31
C LEU A 11 -18.06 -3.59 -7.84
N LEU A 12 -19.13 -3.15 -8.50
CA LEU A 12 -19.21 -3.17 -9.96
C LEU A 12 -18.20 -2.22 -10.60
N HIS A 13 -17.93 -1.08 -9.96
CA HIS A 13 -16.93 -0.12 -10.42
C HIS A 13 -15.52 -0.67 -10.23
N ASP A 14 -15.23 -1.17 -9.03
CA ASP A 14 -13.94 -1.80 -8.71
C ASP A 14 -13.67 -3.03 -9.61
N TYR A 15 -14.72 -3.75 -10.00
CA TYR A 15 -14.64 -4.84 -10.97
C TYR A 15 -14.21 -4.34 -12.35
N ALA A 16 -14.78 -3.23 -12.83
CA ALA A 16 -14.45 -2.65 -14.14
C ALA A 16 -12.99 -2.16 -14.21
N GLU A 17 -12.47 -1.65 -13.09
CA GLU A 17 -11.07 -1.19 -12.97
C GLU A 17 -10.08 -2.32 -12.64
N GLY A 18 -10.58 -3.53 -12.33
CA GLY A 18 -9.75 -4.70 -12.00
C GLY A 18 -9.14 -4.67 -10.59
N TRP A 19 -9.74 -3.95 -9.66
CA TRP A 19 -9.22 -3.75 -8.29
C TRP A 19 -9.76 -4.74 -7.26
N LEU A 20 -10.76 -5.54 -7.62
CA LEU A 20 -11.35 -6.52 -6.71
C LEU A 20 -10.44 -7.72 -6.47
N ALA A 21 -10.44 -8.21 -5.23
CA ALA A 21 -9.90 -9.53 -4.88
C ALA A 21 -10.73 -10.66 -5.52
N GLU A 22 -10.12 -11.83 -5.73
CA GLU A 22 -10.77 -12.98 -6.41
C GLU A 22 -12.13 -13.37 -5.80
N SER A 23 -12.25 -13.33 -4.48
CA SER A 23 -13.51 -13.65 -3.77
C SER A 23 -14.65 -12.69 -4.11
N GLN A 24 -14.34 -11.39 -4.23
CA GLN A 24 -15.32 -10.36 -4.59
C GLN A 24 -15.64 -10.40 -6.09
N GLN A 25 -14.66 -10.72 -6.95
CA GLN A 25 -14.90 -10.93 -8.37
C GLN A 25 -15.91 -12.06 -8.61
N ALA A 26 -15.76 -13.18 -7.89
CA ALA A 26 -16.70 -14.31 -7.99
C ALA A 26 -18.13 -13.92 -7.58
N GLU A 27 -18.27 -13.05 -6.59
CA GLU A 27 -19.57 -12.52 -6.17
C GLU A 27 -20.21 -11.64 -7.25
N VAL A 28 -19.46 -10.70 -7.81
CA VAL A 28 -19.93 -9.83 -8.90
C VAL A 28 -20.31 -10.66 -10.13
N LEU A 29 -19.47 -11.61 -10.54
CA LEU A 29 -19.75 -12.52 -11.66
C LEU A 29 -21.04 -13.30 -11.47
N ARG A 30 -21.27 -13.85 -10.27
CA ARG A 30 -22.50 -14.57 -9.94
C ARG A 30 -23.73 -13.68 -10.10
N HIS A 31 -23.64 -12.41 -9.68
CA HIS A 31 -24.73 -11.45 -9.87
C HIS A 31 -24.96 -11.12 -11.34
N LEU A 32 -23.90 -10.88 -12.12
CA LEU A 32 -23.96 -10.56 -13.54
C LEU A 32 -24.58 -11.70 -14.38
N GLN A 33 -24.44 -12.95 -13.97
CA GLN A 33 -25.11 -14.07 -14.63
C GLN A 33 -26.64 -13.96 -14.59
N HIS A 34 -27.19 -13.41 -13.50
CA HIS A 34 -28.62 -13.39 -13.22
C HIS A 34 -29.27 -12.00 -13.38
N CYS A 35 -28.47 -10.93 -13.46
CA CYS A 35 -28.97 -9.55 -13.52
C CYS A 35 -28.60 -8.85 -14.85
N PRO A 36 -29.52 -8.77 -15.84
CA PRO A 36 -29.23 -8.09 -17.10
C PRO A 36 -29.00 -6.59 -16.94
N ALA A 37 -29.69 -5.92 -16.01
CA ALA A 37 -29.53 -4.48 -15.79
C ALA A 37 -28.10 -4.10 -15.34
N CYS A 38 -27.50 -4.90 -14.46
CA CYS A 38 -26.12 -4.67 -14.03
C CYS A 38 -25.11 -4.98 -15.15
N ARG A 39 -25.39 -5.95 -16.04
CA ARG A 39 -24.58 -6.20 -17.23
C ARG A 39 -24.62 -5.01 -18.20
N GLU A 40 -25.80 -4.47 -18.48
CA GLU A 40 -25.97 -3.31 -19.36
C GLU A 40 -25.24 -2.08 -18.82
N LYS A 41 -25.30 -1.88 -17.50
CA LYS A 41 -24.57 -0.81 -16.81
C LYS A 41 -23.05 -0.96 -16.95
N LEU A 42 -22.52 -2.16 -16.72
CA LEU A 42 -21.09 -2.44 -16.90
C LEU A 42 -20.64 -2.20 -18.35
N GLN A 43 -21.40 -2.70 -19.33
CA GLN A 43 -21.13 -2.47 -20.75
C GLN A 43 -21.20 -0.99 -21.14
N ALA A 44 -22.05 -0.19 -20.49
CA ALA A 44 -22.09 1.25 -20.71
C ALA A 44 -20.80 1.92 -20.23
N TRP A 45 -20.27 1.53 -19.07
CA TRP A 45 -19.00 2.05 -18.56
C TRP A 45 -17.81 1.64 -19.43
N GLU A 46 -17.76 0.38 -19.87
CA GLU A 46 -16.71 -0.09 -20.80
C GLU A 46 -16.70 0.71 -22.10
N ARG A 47 -17.88 1.00 -22.67
CA ARG A 47 -18.01 1.85 -23.87
C ARG A 47 -17.49 3.26 -23.65
N VAL A 48 -17.79 3.87 -22.49
CA VAL A 48 -17.24 5.18 -22.12
C VAL A 48 -15.71 5.11 -22.01
N GLY A 49 -15.17 4.11 -21.31
CA GLY A 49 -13.72 3.92 -21.17
C GLY A 49 -13.02 3.69 -22.52
N LEU A 50 -13.65 2.98 -23.46
CA LEU A 50 -13.14 2.82 -24.82
C LEU A 50 -13.16 4.15 -25.60
N ALA A 51 -14.24 4.92 -25.50
CA ALA A 51 -14.34 6.23 -26.14
C ALA A 51 -13.26 7.20 -25.61
N LEU A 52 -13.02 7.22 -24.29
CA LEU A 52 -11.97 8.03 -23.68
C LEU A 52 -10.56 7.61 -24.14
N ARG A 53 -10.32 6.31 -24.30
CA ARG A 53 -9.04 5.79 -24.84
C ARG A 53 -8.81 6.17 -26.31
N GLY A 54 -9.86 6.47 -27.05
CA GLY A 54 -9.80 6.97 -28.43
C GLY A 54 -9.47 8.45 -28.55
N LEU A 55 -9.41 9.21 -27.44
CA LEU A 55 -9.06 10.62 -27.47
C LEU A 55 -7.61 10.85 -27.96
N PRO A 56 -7.33 11.97 -28.64
CA PRO A 56 -5.99 12.30 -29.10
C PRO A 56 -5.02 12.35 -27.91
N ARG A 57 -3.95 11.54 -28.00
CA ARG A 57 -2.90 11.53 -26.98
C ARG A 57 -2.08 12.81 -27.09
N LEU A 58 -1.99 13.56 -26.00
CA LEU A 58 -1.06 14.66 -25.91
C LEU A 58 0.37 14.11 -25.87
N PRO A 59 1.30 14.65 -26.67
CA PRO A 59 2.68 14.23 -26.60
C PRO A 59 3.23 14.55 -25.20
N ALA A 60 3.96 13.58 -24.61
CA ALA A 60 4.64 13.82 -23.35
C ALA A 60 5.62 15.01 -23.52
N PRO A 61 5.70 15.93 -22.54
CA PRO A 61 6.62 17.06 -22.61
C PRO A 61 8.07 16.55 -22.74
N ALA A 62 8.88 17.21 -23.56
CA ALA A 62 10.23 16.76 -23.94
C ALA A 62 11.17 16.45 -22.74
N ARG A 63 10.91 17.10 -21.59
CA ARG A 63 11.62 16.94 -20.32
C ARG A 63 11.27 15.67 -19.53
N VAL A 64 10.29 14.89 -19.98
CA VAL A 64 9.83 13.63 -19.35
C VAL A 64 10.11 12.44 -20.26
N ARG A 65 11.20 12.50 -21.04
CA ARG A 65 11.78 11.34 -21.73
C ARG A 65 12.92 10.72 -20.92
N ALA A 66 12.83 10.74 -19.59
CA ALA A 66 13.57 9.74 -18.84
C ALA A 66 12.92 8.39 -19.22
N PRO A 67 13.68 7.41 -19.74
CA PRO A 67 13.22 6.04 -19.68
C PRO A 67 12.78 5.83 -18.24
N ILE A 68 11.57 5.31 -18.03
CA ILE A 68 11.25 4.68 -16.75
C ILE A 68 12.22 3.51 -16.73
N ALA A 69 13.41 3.75 -16.20
CA ALA A 69 14.36 2.70 -15.93
C ALA A 69 13.60 1.80 -14.96
N ASP A 70 13.39 0.55 -15.36
CA ASP A 70 13.01 -0.51 -14.45
C ASP A 70 14.11 -0.53 -13.38
N SER A 71 13.93 0.27 -12.34
CA SER A 71 14.87 0.35 -11.25
C SER A 71 14.73 -0.99 -10.53
N GLU A 72 15.63 -1.93 -10.82
CA GLU A 72 15.63 -3.22 -10.16
C GLU A 72 15.67 -2.98 -8.65
N PRO A 73 14.58 -3.25 -7.90
CA PRO A 73 14.50 -2.93 -6.47
C PRO A 73 15.54 -3.69 -5.65
N ARG A 74 16.20 -4.68 -6.26
CA ARG A 74 17.21 -5.55 -5.66
C ARG A 74 18.51 -4.83 -5.34
N VAL A 75 18.94 -3.84 -6.14
CA VAL A 75 20.21 -3.14 -5.88
C VAL A 75 20.06 -2.13 -4.74
N ALA A 76 18.97 -1.36 -4.75
CA ALA A 76 18.66 -0.42 -3.67
C ALA A 76 18.46 -1.14 -2.32
N LEU A 77 17.77 -2.28 -2.32
CA LEU A 77 17.57 -3.08 -1.12
C LEU A 77 18.89 -3.69 -0.60
N ARG A 78 19.76 -4.18 -1.49
CA ARG A 78 21.10 -4.69 -1.11
C ARG A 78 21.98 -3.60 -0.50
N LEU A 79 21.96 -2.39 -1.05
CA LEU A 79 22.69 -1.26 -0.50
C LEU A 79 22.12 -0.80 0.85
N ALA A 80 20.78 -0.76 0.99
CA ALA A 80 20.13 -0.45 2.26
C ALA A 80 20.49 -1.46 3.36
N LEU A 81 20.45 -2.76 3.06
CA LEU A 81 20.87 -3.83 3.99
C LEU A 81 22.36 -3.74 4.33
N ALA A 82 23.22 -3.46 3.35
CA ALA A 82 24.66 -3.31 3.56
C ALA A 82 25.01 -2.12 4.46
N LEU A 83 24.21 -1.05 4.46
CA LEU A 83 24.40 0.12 5.33
C LEU A 83 23.80 -0.07 6.74
N CYS A 84 22.74 -0.85 6.90
CA CYS A 84 22.10 -1.07 8.21
C CYS A 84 22.98 -1.84 9.20
N LEU A 85 23.76 -2.82 8.75
CA LEU A 85 24.64 -3.61 9.63
C LEU A 85 25.74 -2.76 10.31
N PRO A 86 26.56 -1.97 9.58
CA PRO A 86 27.56 -1.12 10.21
C PRO A 86 26.93 0.01 11.04
N ALA A 87 25.77 0.55 10.63
CA ALA A 87 25.05 1.56 11.41
C ALA A 87 24.54 0.99 12.75
N ALA A 88 23.96 -0.21 12.75
CA ALA A 88 23.52 -0.89 13.98
C ALA A 88 24.70 -1.21 14.90
N MET A 89 25.84 -1.62 14.34
CA MET A 89 27.06 -1.86 15.10
C MET A 89 27.60 -0.57 15.72
N LEU A 90 27.61 0.54 14.99
CA LEU A 90 27.97 1.87 15.51
C LEU A 90 27.03 2.31 16.64
N VAL A 91 25.72 2.14 16.49
CA VAL A 91 24.75 2.46 17.55
C VAL A 91 24.95 1.56 18.78
N ALA A 92 25.24 0.27 18.61
CA ALA A 92 25.51 -0.62 19.75
C ALA A 92 26.79 -0.24 20.49
N VAL A 93 27.86 0.11 19.76
CA VAL A 93 29.16 0.48 20.33
C VAL A 93 29.08 1.85 21.02
N TYR A 94 28.51 2.85 20.36
CA TYR A 94 28.54 4.24 20.84
C TYR A 94 27.27 4.65 21.62
N GLY A 95 26.13 3.99 21.39
CA GLY A 95 24.88 4.29 22.09
C GLY A 95 24.89 3.84 23.55
N SER A 96 25.74 2.88 23.93
CA SER A 96 25.88 2.44 25.33
C SER A 96 26.43 3.53 26.26
N GLN A 97 27.07 4.57 25.72
CA GLN A 97 27.54 5.73 26.49
C GLN A 97 26.51 6.88 26.54
N PHE A 98 25.40 6.75 25.83
CA PHE A 98 24.35 7.76 25.80
C PHE A 98 23.37 7.49 26.94
N GLN A 99 23.57 8.13 28.08
CA GLN A 99 22.55 8.19 29.13
C GLN A 99 21.42 9.10 28.60
N PRO A 100 20.23 8.58 28.26
CA PRO A 100 19.15 9.47 27.83
C PRO A 100 18.81 10.42 28.98
N PRO A 101 18.70 11.74 28.74
CA PRO A 101 18.26 12.67 29.77
C PRO A 101 16.86 12.25 30.25
N ALA A 102 16.59 12.41 31.55
CA ALA A 102 15.30 12.07 32.12
C ALA A 102 14.17 12.79 31.36
N LEU A 103 13.27 12.01 30.76
CA LEU A 103 12.17 12.46 29.92
C LEU A 103 11.22 13.45 30.62
N GLU A 104 11.31 13.59 31.94
CA GLU A 104 10.51 14.56 32.72
C GLU A 104 10.87 16.03 32.41
N GLN A 105 12.03 16.31 31.82
CA GLN A 105 12.44 17.70 31.51
C GLN A 105 12.15 18.12 30.06
N ILE A 106 11.71 17.20 29.19
CA ILE A 106 11.36 17.52 27.81
C ILE A 106 9.85 17.80 27.77
N ALA A 107 9.51 19.07 27.57
CA ALA A 107 8.16 19.64 27.62
C ALA A 107 7.06 18.80 26.92
N PRO A 108 5.79 18.91 27.37
CA PRO A 108 4.68 17.99 27.06
C PRO A 108 4.04 18.21 25.67
N TYR A 109 4.83 18.51 24.64
CA TYR A 109 4.36 18.73 23.28
C TYR A 109 5.27 18.01 22.28
N ALA A 110 5.06 16.72 22.09
CA ALA A 110 5.47 16.08 20.86
C ALA A 110 4.51 14.92 20.54
N PRO A 111 3.83 14.92 19.37
CA PRO A 111 3.04 13.78 18.86
C PRO A 111 3.89 12.53 18.51
N LEU A 112 5.09 12.44 19.07
CA LEU A 112 6.02 11.33 18.90
C LEU A 112 5.69 10.14 19.81
N HIS A 113 4.93 10.32 20.90
CA HIS A 113 4.54 9.21 21.78
C HIS A 113 3.66 8.19 21.04
N THR A 114 2.75 8.63 20.17
CA THR A 114 1.90 7.72 19.40
C THR A 114 2.66 6.91 18.34
N LEU A 115 3.78 7.44 17.84
CA LEU A 115 4.66 6.70 16.93
C LEU A 115 5.57 5.74 17.71
N ALA A 116 6.08 6.17 18.87
CA ALA A 116 6.89 5.34 19.75
C ALA A 116 6.12 4.10 20.25
N GLU A 117 4.89 4.27 20.74
CA GLU A 117 4.04 3.17 21.20
C GLU A 117 3.83 2.11 20.12
N ARG A 118 3.52 2.55 18.88
CA ARG A 118 3.27 1.63 17.77
C ARG A 118 4.50 0.85 17.33
N THR A 119 5.69 1.47 17.41
CA THR A 119 6.95 0.78 17.15
C THR A 119 7.35 -0.19 18.27
N GLN A 120 7.00 0.15 19.52
CA GLN A 120 7.30 -0.66 20.69
C GLN A 120 6.43 -1.93 20.75
N GLU A 121 5.16 -1.84 20.36
CA GLU A 121 4.29 -3.02 20.18
C GLU A 121 4.84 -3.96 19.10
N GLY A 122 5.25 -3.42 17.94
CA GLY A 122 5.84 -4.22 16.86
C GLY A 122 7.14 -4.93 17.26
N LEU A 123 8.02 -4.23 17.98
CA LEU A 123 9.30 -4.78 18.45
C LEU A 123 9.12 -5.84 19.54
N SER A 124 8.15 -5.67 20.44
CA SER A 124 7.89 -6.67 21.50
C SER A 124 7.33 -7.98 20.95
N LEU A 125 6.45 -7.91 19.94
CA LEU A 125 5.96 -9.09 19.21
C LEU A 125 7.10 -9.81 18.48
N LEU A 126 7.94 -9.05 17.77
CA LEU A 126 9.08 -9.59 17.04
C LEU A 126 10.11 -10.24 17.98
N TRP A 127 10.35 -9.63 19.15
CA TRP A 127 11.23 -10.18 20.18
C TRP A 127 10.68 -11.45 20.82
N SER A 128 9.37 -11.50 21.08
CA SER A 128 8.71 -12.72 21.60
C SER A 128 8.79 -13.89 20.62
N TRP A 129 8.67 -13.61 19.31
CA TRP A 129 8.80 -14.60 18.26
C TRP A 129 10.24 -15.16 18.16
N ILE A 130 11.26 -14.29 18.21
CA ILE A 130 12.67 -14.70 18.18
C ILE A 130 13.02 -15.58 19.38
N ARG A 131 12.51 -15.25 20.57
CA ARG A 131 12.78 -16.02 21.80
C ARG A 131 12.07 -17.37 21.84
N GLY A 132 11.04 -17.59 21.03
CA GLY A 132 10.33 -18.87 20.91
C GLY A 132 10.93 -19.85 19.88
N ILE A 133 11.97 -19.45 19.14
CA ILE A 133 12.60 -20.24 18.06
C ILE A 133 13.92 -20.88 18.52
N VAL A 134 14.46 -20.49 19.68
CA VAL A 134 15.67 -21.06 20.32
C VAL A 134 15.26 -21.94 21.48
#